data_AF-A0A7X2MU64-F1
#
_entry.id   AF-A0A7X2MU64-F1
#
_cell.length_a   1.000
_cell.length_b   1.000
_cell.length_c   1.000
_cell.angle_alpha   90.00
_cell.angle_beta   90.00
_cell.angle_gamma   90.00
#
_symmetry.space_group_name_H-M   'P 1'
#
loop_
_entity.id
_entity.type
_entity.pdbx_description
1 polymer ?
#
loop_
_entity_poly.entity_id
_entity_poly.type
_entity_poly.pdbx_seq_one_letter_code
_entity_poly.pdbx_strand_id
1 'polypeptide(L)'
;IIEREGIRVEIQAHPWDFCEENNETVDIVKSFRSDNVKYIYSAPHTFFYDKGKGDVKPMLEYAGDDLSHMLIADTMNHTKHCRYIVNPPGVDA
;
A
#
# COMPACT_ATOMS: atom_id res chain seq x y z
N ILE A 1 11.23 0.14 21.33
CA ILE A 1 9.99 0.51 22.07
C ILE A 1 8.87 -0.41 21.62
N ILE A 2 8.60 -0.47 20.32
CA ILE A 2 7.57 -1.34 19.70
C ILE A 2 7.58 -2.78 20.26
N GLU A 3 8.73 -3.46 20.21
CA GLU A 3 8.85 -4.86 20.66
C GLU A 3 8.64 -5.00 22.17
N ARG A 4 9.17 -4.05 22.95
CA ARG A 4 9.02 -4.02 24.41
C ARG A 4 7.55 -3.88 24.83
N GLU A 5 6.79 -3.09 24.08
CA GLU A 5 5.36 -2.88 24.35
C GLU A 5 4.47 -3.96 23.71
N GLY A 6 5.04 -4.94 22.98
CA GLY A 6 4.26 -5.97 22.29
C GLY A 6 3.39 -5.43 21.15
N ILE A 7 3.77 -4.30 20.56
CA ILE A 7 3.03 -3.65 19.48
C ILE A 7 3.55 -4.14 18.12
N ARG A 8 2.67 -4.21 17.11
CA ARG A 8 3.05 -4.40 15.71
C ARG A 8 2.87 -3.09 14.95
N VAL A 9 3.82 -2.78 14.08
CA VAL A 9 3.76 -1.65 13.15
C VAL A 9 3.60 -2.19 11.74
N GLU A 10 2.63 -1.64 11.02
CA GLU A 10 2.33 -2.01 9.64
C GLU A 10 2.63 -0.82 8.74
N ILE A 11 3.46 -1.03 7.72
CA ILE A 11 3.86 0.00 6.76
C ILE A 11 3.09 -0.22 5.46
N GLN A 12 2.50 0.85 4.95
CA GLN A 12 1.73 0.87 3.71
C GLN A 12 2.48 1.65 2.63
N ALA A 13 2.45 1.14 1.40
CA ALA A 13 2.77 1.96 0.24
C ALA A 13 1.59 2.91 -0.02
N HIS A 14 1.80 4.22 -0.08
CA HIS A 14 0.70 5.17 -0.23
C HIS A 14 0.98 6.17 -1.36
N PRO A 15 0.00 6.49 -2.21
CA PRO A 15 0.14 7.56 -3.20
C PRO A 15 0.56 8.88 -2.54
N TRP A 16 1.57 9.56 -3.09
CA TRP A 16 2.08 10.85 -2.58
C TRP A 16 2.83 10.80 -1.24
N ASP A 17 3.17 9.61 -0.75
CA ASP A 17 3.99 9.42 0.45
C ASP A 17 5.47 9.13 0.09
N PHE A 18 6.29 8.84 1.11
CA PHE A 18 7.72 8.53 0.94
C PHE A 18 8.00 7.35 0.00
N CYS A 19 7.15 6.31 0.04
CA CYS A 19 7.25 5.17 -0.86
C CYS A 19 5.86 4.83 -1.41
N GLU A 20 5.77 4.85 -2.74
CA GLU A 20 4.50 4.75 -3.43
C GLU A 20 4.32 3.41 -4.15
N GLU A 21 5.40 2.66 -4.37
CA GLU A 21 5.38 1.36 -5.04
C GLU A 21 5.32 0.19 -4.03
N ASN A 22 4.56 -0.85 -4.38
CA ASN A 22 4.32 -2.02 -3.52
C ASN A 22 5.63 -2.74 -3.15
N ASN A 23 6.42 -3.13 -4.16
CA ASN A 23 7.59 -3.97 -3.94
C ASN A 23 8.69 -3.24 -3.18
N GLU A 24 8.89 -1.95 -3.48
CA GLU A 24 9.86 -1.11 -2.76
C GLU A 24 9.48 -0.98 -1.28
N THR A 25 8.20 -0.79 -0.96
CA THR A 25 7.75 -0.73 0.44
C THR A 25 7.90 -2.08 1.13
N VAL A 26 7.59 -3.18 0.45
CA VAL A 26 7.82 -4.54 0.97
C VAL A 26 9.30 -4.78 1.26
N ASP A 27 10.21 -4.30 0.40
CA ASP A 27 11.66 -4.42 0.62
C ASP A 27 12.12 -3.63 1.85
N ILE A 28 11.55 -2.43 2.07
CA ILE A 28 11.77 -1.65 3.29
C ILE A 28 11.35 -2.47 4.52
N VAL A 29 10.14 -3.03 4.53
CA VAL A 29 9.65 -3.86 5.65
C VAL A 29 10.58 -5.06 5.89
N LYS A 30 10.92 -5.81 4.85
CA LYS A 30 11.83 -6.97 4.92
C LYS A 30 13.20 -6.61 5.47
N SER A 31 13.70 -5.41 5.16
CA SER A 31 15.01 -4.96 5.61
C SER A 31 15.14 -4.84 7.14
N PHE A 32 14.02 -4.61 7.85
CA PHE A 32 14.01 -4.55 9.32
C PHE A 32 14.21 -5.90 10.00
N ARG A 33 13.96 -7.02 9.29
CA ARG A 33 14.11 -8.39 9.81
C ARG A 33 13.46 -8.58 11.19
N SER A 34 12.28 -8.00 11.38
CA SER A 34 11.56 -7.97 12.65
C SER A 34 10.14 -8.48 12.46
N ASP A 35 9.70 -9.37 13.34
CA ASP A 35 8.32 -9.87 13.34
C ASP A 35 7.32 -8.77 13.74
N ASN A 36 7.79 -7.69 14.36
CA ASN A 36 6.98 -6.55 14.78
C ASN A 36 6.79 -5.49 13.68
N VAL A 37 7.49 -5.59 12.56
CA VAL A 37 7.35 -4.66 11.42
C VAL A 37 6.84 -5.46 10.23
N LYS A 38 5.63 -5.14 9.78
CA LYS A 38 4.95 -5.87 8.70
C LYS A 38 4.42 -4.94 7.62
N TYR A 39 4.00 -5.54 6.52
CA TYR A 39 3.41 -4.85 5.39
C TYR A 39 1.88 -4.94 5.46
N ILE A 40 1.23 -3.84 5.05
CA ILE A 40 -0.22 -3.79 4.82
C ILE A 40 -0.48 -3.40 3.37
N TYR A 41 -1.31 -4.19 2.69
CA TYR A 41 -1.69 -3.94 1.31
C TYR A 41 -2.99 -3.11 1.25
N SER A 42 -3.03 -2.07 0.43
CA SER A 42 -4.24 -1.28 0.17
C SER A 42 -4.77 -1.55 -1.23
N ALA A 43 -5.88 -2.28 -1.34
CA ALA A 43 -6.56 -2.51 -2.60
C ALA A 43 -6.93 -1.22 -3.38
N PRO A 44 -7.40 -0.12 -2.75
CA PRO A 44 -7.69 1.11 -3.50
C PRO A 44 -6.43 1.78 -4.06
N HIS A 45 -5.22 1.36 -3.71
CA HIS A 45 -3.97 1.95 -4.22
C HIS A 45 -3.34 1.12 -5.34
N THR A 46 -3.90 -0.04 -5.71
CA THR A 46 -3.32 -0.94 -6.71
C THR A 46 -3.00 -0.24 -8.03
N PHE A 47 -3.92 0.56 -8.56
CA PHE A 47 -3.69 1.29 -9.81
C PHE A 47 -2.55 2.31 -9.70
N PHE A 48 -2.24 2.78 -8.50
CA PHE A 48 -1.08 3.62 -8.26
C PHE A 48 0.20 2.78 -8.24
N TYR A 49 0.19 1.66 -7.52
CA TYR A 49 1.33 0.76 -7.37
C TYR A 49 1.87 0.23 -8.70
N ASP A 50 1.01 -0.03 -9.69
CA ASP A 50 1.40 -0.60 -10.99
C ASP A 50 1.15 0.30 -12.20
N LYS A 51 0.95 1.60 -11.98
CA LYS A 51 0.79 2.60 -13.05
C LYS A 51 -0.43 2.29 -13.94
N GLY A 52 -1.51 1.85 -13.30
CA GLY A 52 -2.85 1.72 -13.89
C GLY A 52 -3.19 0.34 -14.45
N LYS A 53 -2.43 -0.72 -14.12
CA LYS A 53 -2.72 -2.08 -14.58
C LYS A 53 -3.80 -2.76 -13.73
N GLY A 54 -3.74 -2.62 -12.40
CA GLY A 54 -4.64 -3.30 -11.47
C GLY A 54 -4.29 -4.76 -11.17
N ASP A 55 -3.03 -5.16 -11.30
CA ASP A 55 -2.58 -6.54 -11.09
C ASP A 55 -2.20 -6.80 -9.62
N VAL A 56 -3.22 -7.16 -8.83
CA VAL A 56 -3.11 -7.38 -7.39
C VAL A 56 -2.28 -8.61 -7.05
N LYS A 57 -2.44 -9.70 -7.80
CA LYS A 57 -1.88 -11.02 -7.45
C LYS A 57 -0.36 -10.99 -7.23
N PRO A 58 0.48 -10.51 -8.18
CA PRO A 58 1.93 -10.54 -8.00
C PRO A 58 2.39 -9.67 -6.82
N MET A 59 1.65 -8.62 -6.47
CA MET A 59 1.98 -7.77 -5.33
C MET A 59 1.81 -8.50 -3.99
N LEU A 60 0.71 -9.25 -3.84
CA LEU A 60 0.46 -10.06 -2.65
C LEU A 60 1.44 -11.23 -2.56
N GLU A 61 1.73 -11.89 -3.67
CA GLU A 61 2.73 -12.96 -3.75
C GLU A 61 4.13 -12.44 -3.39
N TYR A 62 4.48 -11.22 -3.81
CA TYR A 62 5.75 -10.58 -3.46
C TYR A 62 5.85 -10.25 -1.97
N ALA A 63 4.76 -9.75 -1.37
CA ALA A 63 4.70 -9.45 0.06
C ALA A 63 4.88 -10.72 0.92
N GLY A 64 4.28 -11.84 0.51
CA GLY A 64 4.48 -13.14 1.16
C GLY A 64 4.16 -13.10 2.65
N ASP A 65 5.03 -13.70 3.48
CA ASP A 65 4.85 -13.82 4.93
C ASP A 65 4.96 -12.49 5.70
N ASP A 66 5.36 -11.41 5.02
CA ASP A 66 5.38 -10.07 5.60
C ASP A 66 4.05 -9.32 5.42
N LEU A 67 3.13 -9.84 4.60
CA LEU A 67 1.77 -9.33 4.50
C LEU A 67 0.97 -9.72 5.75
N SER A 68 0.63 -8.73 6.57
CA SER A 68 -0.11 -8.95 7.81
C SER A 68 -1.58 -8.54 7.73
N HIS A 69 -1.92 -7.63 6.82
CA HIS A 69 -3.24 -7.02 6.74
C HIS A 69 -3.53 -6.52 5.31
N MET A 70 -4.81 -6.44 4.97
CA MET A 70 -5.30 -5.86 3.73
C MET A 70 -6.42 -4.85 4.03
N LEU A 71 -6.29 -3.63 3.50
CA LEU A 71 -7.40 -2.69 3.40
C LEU A 71 -8.17 -2.94 2.11
N ILE A 72 -9.47 -3.16 2.24
CA ILE A 72 -10.37 -3.42 1.13
C ILE A 72 -11.29 -2.23 0.95
N ALA A 73 -11.13 -1.54 -0.17
CA ALA A 73 -12.01 -0.51 -0.67
C ALA A 73 -11.90 -0.47 -2.19
N ASP A 74 -12.91 0.08 -2.84
CA ASP A 74 -12.93 0.23 -4.30
C ASP A 74 -12.42 1.62 -4.70
N THR A 75 -11.84 1.72 -5.88
CA THR A 75 -11.44 2.99 -6.49
C THR A 75 -11.51 2.92 -8.01
N MET A 76 -11.57 4.08 -8.65
CA MET A 76 -11.42 4.17 -10.09
C MET A 76 -9.95 4.23 -10.49
N ASN A 77 -9.62 3.64 -11.63
CA ASN A 77 -8.29 3.75 -12.22
C ASN A 77 -8.02 5.20 -12.70
N HIS A 78 -7.18 5.92 -11.95
CA HIS A 78 -6.83 7.33 -12.20
C HIS A 78 -6.07 7.57 -13.53
N THR A 79 -5.55 6.52 -14.17
CA THR A 79 -4.91 6.65 -15.50
C THR A 79 -5.91 6.75 -16.66
N LYS A 80 -7.22 6.60 -16.37
CA LYS A 80 -8.30 6.68 -17.36
C LYS A 80 -8.89 8.09 -17.39
N HIS A 81 -9.40 8.48 -18.56
CA HIS A 81 -10.01 9.78 -18.78
C HIS A 81 -11.17 10.05 -17.79
N CYS A 82 -11.30 11.30 -17.33
CA CYS A 82 -12.31 11.73 -16.35
C CYS A 82 -12.27 10.95 -15.01
N ARG A 83 -11.09 10.51 -14.56
CA ARG A 83 -10.87 9.93 -13.23
C ARG A 83 -9.86 10.80 -12.47
N TYR A 84 -10.36 11.62 -11.55
CA TYR A 84 -9.55 12.52 -10.75
C TYR A 84 -9.46 12.00 -9.31
N ILE A 85 -8.25 11.97 -8.77
CA ILE A 85 -8.04 11.75 -7.34
C ILE A 85 -8.23 13.10 -6.66
N VAL A 86 -9.15 13.18 -5.70
CA VAL A 86 -9.50 14.43 -5.04
C VAL A 86 -9.46 14.21 -3.53
N ASN A 87 -8.72 15.04 -2.80
CA ASN A 87 -8.60 14.99 -1.35
C ASN A 87 -8.50 16.43 -0.78
N PRO A 88 -9.42 16.89 0.10
CA PRO A 88 -10.55 16.15 0.66
C PRO A 88 -11.63 15.85 -0.38
N PRO A 89 -12.43 14.78 -0.18
CA PRO A 89 -13.61 14.55 -1.00
C PRO A 89 -14.55 15.77 -0.91
N GLY A 90 -14.88 16.37 -2.06
CA GLY A 90 -15.72 17.57 -2.15
C GLY A 90 -15.06 18.83 -2.73
N VAL A 91 -13.84 18.74 -3.30
CA VAL A 91 -13.30 19.85 -4.11
C VAL A 91 -14.04 19.88 -5.45
N ASP A 92 -14.88 20.89 -5.65
CA ASP A 92 -15.43 21.27 -6.95
C ASP A 92 -14.31 21.97 -7.74
N ALA A 93 -13.58 21.21 -8.57
CA ALA A 93 -12.57 21.75 -9.50
C ALA A 93 -13.15 21.97 -10.89
#